data_AF-A0A4P7SI81-F1
#
_entry.id   AF-A0A4P7SI81-F1
#
_cell.length_a   1.000
_cell.length_b   1.000
_cell.length_c   1.000
_cell.angle_alpha   90.00
_cell.angle_beta   90.00
_cell.angle_gamma   90.00
#
_symmetry.space_group_name_H-M   'P 1'
#
loop_
_entity.id
_entity.type
_entity.pdbx_description
1 polymer ?
#
loop_
_entity_poly.entity_id
_entity_poly.type
_entity_poly.pdbx_seq_one_letter_code
_entity_poly.pdbx_strand_id
1 'polypeptide(L)'
;MSASSAPRGDRDRPRRRAVTVPVLVVAAAVLAAALVGAVAGGWLTPLALIPGAVVTVGCAAVPATARRSTRRRHAAVRTLRHKADVVEVWGAVGLKDALAGEKAQRALVRARRRTPLSLAVGSEGVELWAGGRVPSLVYSVRWSAVEAFEAAAGRSASALVLVTARGNRLVLEPARRAGSLVRAREGAVRELVARLEVARAAGVTSETARSEAGLRRRRR
;
A
#
# COMPACT_ATOMS: atom_id res chain seq x y z
N MET A 1 -45.50 -18.20 20.12
CA MET A 1 -45.77 -17.83 18.72
C MET A 1 -44.47 -17.35 18.12
N SER A 2 -43.98 -18.12 17.15
CA SER A 2 -42.66 -18.02 16.54
C SER A 2 -42.68 -17.06 15.35
N ALA A 3 -41.62 -16.27 15.18
CA ALA A 3 -41.24 -15.69 13.90
C ALA A 3 -39.73 -15.80 13.75
N SER A 4 -39.31 -16.94 13.17
CA SER A 4 -37.95 -17.24 12.76
C SER A 4 -37.64 -16.45 11.49
N SER A 5 -36.80 -15.42 11.62
CA SER A 5 -36.30 -14.63 10.50
C SER A 5 -34.94 -15.16 10.05
N ALA A 6 -34.95 -16.09 9.09
CA ALA A 6 -33.75 -16.54 8.39
C ALA A 6 -33.30 -15.48 7.36
N PRO A 7 -32.03 -15.03 7.36
CA PRO A 7 -31.53 -14.18 6.29
C PRO A 7 -31.02 -15.03 5.12
N ARG A 8 -31.79 -14.94 4.03
CA ARG A 8 -31.45 -15.05 2.61
C ARG A 8 -29.99 -15.39 2.28
N GLY A 9 -29.83 -16.54 1.63
CA GLY A 9 -28.62 -16.95 0.93
C GLY A 9 -28.19 -15.90 -0.10
N ASP A 10 -27.02 -15.34 0.15
CA ASP A 10 -26.31 -14.53 -0.84
C ASP A 10 -25.57 -15.48 -1.78
N ARG A 11 -25.87 -15.31 -3.07
CA ARG A 11 -25.52 -16.23 -4.14
C ARG A 11 -24.02 -16.19 -4.36
N ASP A 12 -23.41 -17.37 -4.31
CA ASP A 12 -22.09 -17.66 -4.86
C ASP A 12 -21.97 -17.12 -6.29
N ARG A 13 -21.32 -15.96 -6.43
CA ARG A 13 -20.81 -15.52 -7.72
C ARG A 13 -19.47 -16.23 -7.94
N PRO A 14 -19.32 -17.07 -8.97
CA PRO A 14 -18.08 -17.79 -9.22
C PRO A 14 -16.93 -16.79 -9.43
N ARG A 15 -15.92 -16.90 -8.55
CA ARG A 15 -14.63 -16.20 -8.59
C ARG A 15 -13.84 -16.56 -9.86
N ARG A 16 -14.26 -16.07 -11.02
CA ARG A 16 -13.44 -16.05 -12.24
C ARG A 16 -12.66 -14.74 -12.28
N ARG A 17 -11.44 -14.69 -11.71
CA ARG A 17 -10.36 -13.71 -12.01
C ARG A 17 -9.17 -13.90 -11.05
N ALA A 18 -8.45 -15.01 -11.18
CA ALA A 18 -7.12 -15.15 -10.57
C ALA A 18 -6.11 -15.93 -11.42
N VAL A 19 -6.54 -16.54 -12.53
CA VAL A 19 -5.71 -17.39 -13.39
C VAL A 19 -5.13 -16.64 -14.60
N THR A 20 -5.60 -15.42 -14.90
CA THR A 20 -5.18 -14.70 -16.12
C THR A 20 -3.74 -14.19 -16.09
N VAL A 21 -3.16 -13.92 -14.91
CA VAL A 21 -1.79 -13.39 -14.79
C VAL A 21 -0.72 -14.44 -15.06
N PRO A 22 -0.73 -15.65 -14.45
CA PRO A 22 0.28 -16.67 -14.77
C PRO A 22 0.16 -17.16 -16.22
N VAL A 23 -1.06 -17.23 -16.78
CA VAL A 23 -1.26 -17.59 -18.20
C VAL A 23 -0.62 -16.57 -19.14
N LEU A 24 -0.74 -15.27 -18.84
CA LEU A 24 -0.09 -14.21 -19.64
C LEU A 24 1.45 -14.28 -19.57
N VAL A 25 2.02 -14.61 -18.41
CA VAL A 25 3.47 -14.74 -18.25
C VAL A 25 4.00 -15.97 -18.99
N VAL A 26 3.30 -17.10 -18.89
CA VAL A 26 3.65 -18.33 -19.62
C VAL A 26 3.49 -18.13 -21.13
N ALA A 27 2.39 -17.51 -21.57
CA ALA A 27 2.18 -17.19 -22.99
C ALA A 27 3.27 -16.27 -23.53
N ALA A 28 3.68 -15.24 -22.78
CA ALA A 28 4.77 -14.34 -23.18
C ALA A 28 6.13 -15.05 -23.23
N ALA A 29 6.41 -15.96 -22.29
CA ALA A 29 7.64 -16.74 -22.28
C ALA A 29 7.70 -17.73 -23.45
N VAL A 30 6.59 -18.41 -23.76
CA VAL A 30 6.47 -19.30 -24.92
C VAL A 30 6.62 -18.52 -26.24
N LEU A 31 5.99 -17.34 -26.35
CA LEU A 31 6.13 -16.49 -27.53
C LEU A 31 7.57 -16.00 -27.72
N ALA A 32 8.26 -15.62 -26.64
CA ALA A 32 9.66 -15.21 -26.67
C ALA A 32 10.59 -16.36 -27.07
N ALA A 33 10.37 -17.57 -26.55
CA ALA A 33 11.13 -18.76 -26.92
C ALA A 33 10.92 -19.15 -28.40
N ALA A 34 9.67 -19.07 -28.89
CA ALA A 34 9.35 -19.31 -30.30
C ALA A 34 10.03 -18.28 -31.23
N LEU A 35 10.09 -17.01 -30.82
CA LEU A 35 10.80 -15.95 -31.54
C LEU A 35 12.31 -16.19 -31.62
N VAL A 36 12.95 -16.60 -30.51
CA VAL A 36 14.38 -16.93 -30.49
C VAL A 36 14.68 -18.12 -31.40
N GLY A 37 13.83 -19.16 -31.39
CA GLY A 37 13.95 -20.31 -32.29
C GLY A 37 13.78 -19.93 -33.76
N ALA A 38 12.84 -19.06 -34.09
CA ALA A 38 12.59 -18.60 -35.46
C ALA A 38 13.74 -17.72 -36.01
N VAL A 39 14.35 -16.89 -35.17
CA VAL A 39 15.52 -16.07 -35.55
C VAL A 39 16.75 -16.94 -35.81
N ALA A 40 16.98 -17.98 -35.00
CA ALA A 40 18.09 -18.92 -35.18
C ALA A 40 17.96 -19.79 -36.44
N GLY A 41 16.73 -20.01 -36.93
CA GLY A 41 16.43 -20.80 -38.13
C GLY A 41 16.57 -20.07 -39.47
N GLY A 42 16.95 -18.79 -39.50
CA GLY A 42 17.21 -18.04 -40.75
C GLY A 42 15.98 -17.67 -41.59
N TRP A 43 14.77 -17.91 -41.09
CA TRP A 43 13.51 -17.58 -41.78
C TRP A 43 12.98 -16.20 -41.36
N LEU A 44 13.72 -15.13 -41.66
CA LEU A 44 13.26 -13.77 -41.37
C LEU A 44 12.33 -13.27 -42.48
N THR A 45 11.04 -13.59 -42.37
CA THR A 45 9.99 -12.78 -43.01
C THR A 45 9.66 -11.58 -42.11
N PRO A 46 9.33 -10.40 -42.69
CA PRO A 46 9.02 -9.17 -41.95
C PRO A 46 7.82 -9.28 -40.98
N LEU A 47 7.05 -10.38 -41.03
CA LEU A 47 5.94 -10.66 -40.12
C LEU A 47 6.37 -11.09 -38.70
N ALA A 48 7.62 -11.52 -38.49
CA ALA A 48 8.13 -11.93 -37.18
C ALA A 48 8.39 -10.76 -36.20
N LEU A 49 8.42 -9.51 -36.67
CA LEU A 49 8.65 -8.31 -35.83
C LEU A 49 7.43 -7.92 -34.98
N ILE A 50 6.22 -8.29 -35.41
CA ILE A 50 4.95 -7.91 -34.77
C ILE A 50 4.80 -8.54 -33.37
N PRO A 51 5.01 -9.85 -33.15
CA PRO A 51 4.89 -10.46 -31.83
C PRO A 51 5.93 -9.94 -30.82
N GLY A 52 7.15 -9.64 -31.26
CA GLY A 52 8.21 -9.07 -30.41
C GLY A 52 7.84 -7.68 -29.89
N ALA A 53 7.28 -6.82 -30.75
CA ALA A 53 6.79 -5.50 -30.35
C ALA A 53 5.63 -5.58 -29.35
N VAL A 54 4.68 -6.51 -29.53
CA VAL A 54 3.52 -6.67 -28.63
C VAL A 54 3.94 -7.15 -27.24
N VAL A 55 4.88 -8.10 -27.14
CA VAL A 55 5.41 -8.57 -25.84
C VAL A 55 6.15 -7.43 -25.13
N THR A 56 6.99 -6.69 -25.85
CA THR A 56 7.79 -5.60 -25.26
C THR A 56 6.90 -4.44 -24.80
N VAL A 57 5.92 -4.02 -25.61
CA VAL A 57 4.93 -2.99 -25.27
C VAL A 57 4.03 -3.44 -24.11
N GLY A 58 3.58 -4.70 -24.12
CA GLY A 58 2.77 -5.28 -23.03
C GLY A 58 3.51 -5.35 -21.70
N CYS A 59 4.77 -5.80 -21.72
CA CYS A 59 5.65 -5.86 -20.55
C CYS A 59 5.97 -4.47 -19.97
N ALA A 60 6.06 -3.44 -20.80
CA ALA A 60 6.26 -2.05 -20.36
C ALA A 60 4.96 -1.35 -19.89
N ALA A 61 3.80 -1.71 -20.44
CA ALA A 61 2.51 -1.07 -20.14
C ALA A 61 2.01 -1.37 -18.71
N VAL A 62 2.23 -2.59 -18.21
CA VAL A 62 1.81 -3.02 -16.86
C VAL A 62 2.50 -2.20 -15.74
N PRO A 63 3.83 -2.04 -15.71
CA PRO A 63 4.47 -1.18 -14.72
C PRO A 63 4.09 0.29 -14.95
N ALA A 64 3.95 0.76 -16.18
CA ALA A 64 3.58 2.16 -16.45
C ALA A 64 2.19 2.52 -15.89
N THR A 65 1.20 1.65 -16.05
CA THR A 65 -0.16 1.84 -15.51
C THR A 65 -0.18 1.77 -13.99
N ALA A 66 0.55 0.83 -13.37
CA ALA A 66 0.70 0.74 -11.93
C ALA A 66 1.34 2.01 -11.34
N ARG A 67 2.40 2.53 -11.98
CA ARG A 67 3.07 3.78 -11.57
C ARG A 67 2.13 4.98 -11.65
N ARG A 68 1.36 5.11 -12.74
CA ARG A 68 0.39 6.21 -12.91
C ARG A 68 -0.70 6.18 -11.85
N SER A 69 -1.27 5.00 -11.57
CA SER A 69 -2.31 4.83 -10.54
C SER A 69 -1.80 5.28 -9.17
N THR A 70 -0.61 4.83 -8.81
CA THR A 70 -0.01 5.16 -7.52
C THR A 70 0.35 6.64 -7.38
N ARG A 71 0.91 7.28 -8.43
CA ARG A 71 1.15 8.73 -8.44
C ARG A 71 -0.13 9.54 -8.28
N ARG A 72 -1.21 9.12 -8.96
CA ARG A 72 -2.53 9.76 -8.83
C ARG A 72 -3.08 9.64 -7.40
N ARG A 73 -2.97 8.47 -6.78
CA ARG A 73 -3.34 8.27 -5.36
C ARG A 73 -2.55 9.23 -4.48
N HIS A 74 -1.23 9.23 -4.61
CA HIS A 74 -0.35 10.04 -3.79
C HIS A 74 -0.64 11.55 -3.92
N ALA A 75 -0.86 12.04 -5.14
CA ALA A 75 -1.25 13.42 -5.38
C ALA A 75 -2.62 13.74 -4.74
N ALA A 76 -3.62 12.87 -4.91
CA ALA A 76 -4.94 13.06 -4.32
C ALA A 76 -4.90 13.08 -2.78
N VAL A 77 -4.12 12.20 -2.15
CA VAL A 77 -3.94 12.20 -0.69
C VAL A 77 -3.27 13.49 -0.22
N ARG A 78 -2.25 13.99 -0.94
CA ARG A 78 -1.64 15.29 -0.62
C ARG A 78 -2.63 16.44 -0.70
N THR A 79 -3.55 16.43 -1.68
CA THR A 79 -4.62 17.45 -1.77
C THR A 79 -5.60 17.34 -0.60
N LEU A 80 -6.02 16.12 -0.22
CA LEU A 80 -6.93 15.88 0.91
C LEU A 80 -6.30 16.17 2.27
N ARG A 81 -4.96 16.12 2.35
CA ARG A 81 -4.17 16.32 3.57
C ARG A 81 -3.05 17.34 3.32
N HIS A 82 -3.44 18.57 2.98
CA HIS A 82 -2.56 19.66 2.55
C HIS A 82 -1.45 20.08 3.55
N LYS A 83 -1.52 19.64 4.81
CA LYS A 83 -0.48 19.86 5.85
C LYS A 83 0.24 18.60 6.29
N ALA A 84 -0.11 17.44 5.73
CA ALA A 84 0.53 16.18 6.08
C ALA A 84 1.75 15.92 5.19
N ASP A 85 2.80 15.36 5.76
CA ASP A 85 3.85 14.72 4.98
C ASP A 85 3.29 13.39 4.45
N VAL A 86 3.39 13.16 3.14
CA VAL A 86 2.83 11.98 2.50
C VAL A 86 3.96 11.15 1.93
N VAL A 87 4.07 9.91 2.40
CA VAL A 87 5.09 8.94 1.99
C VAL A 87 4.41 7.77 1.29
N GLU A 88 4.98 7.33 0.17
CA GLU A 88 4.51 6.11 -0.47
C GLU A 88 5.07 4.88 0.23
N VAL A 89 4.19 3.96 0.60
CA VAL A 89 4.56 2.73 1.31
C VAL A 89 3.84 1.53 0.69
N TRP A 90 4.43 0.35 0.86
CA TRP A 90 3.81 -0.92 0.53
C TRP A 90 3.48 -1.66 1.82
N GLY A 91 2.21 -1.98 2.03
CA GLY A 91 1.83 -2.91 3.08
C GLY A 91 2.44 -4.28 2.83
N ALA A 92 3.16 -4.82 3.81
CA ALA A 92 3.74 -6.17 3.73
C ALA A 92 2.65 -7.25 3.63
N VAL A 93 3.07 -8.47 3.29
CA VAL A 93 2.18 -9.64 3.37
C VAL A 93 1.82 -9.85 4.85
N GLY A 94 0.54 -10.09 5.14
CA GLY A 94 0.03 -10.17 6.52
C GLY A 94 -0.50 -8.86 7.10
N LEU A 95 -0.35 -7.70 6.40
CA LEU A 95 -0.90 -6.43 6.89
C LEU A 95 -2.41 -6.49 7.15
N LYS A 96 -3.16 -7.21 6.31
CA LYS A 96 -4.62 -7.36 6.47
C LYS A 96 -4.98 -8.01 7.82
N ASP A 97 -4.14 -8.92 8.29
CA ASP A 97 -4.36 -9.67 9.53
C ASP A 97 -3.88 -8.86 10.73
N ALA A 98 -2.76 -8.14 10.59
CA ALA A 98 -2.31 -7.16 11.60
C ALA A 98 -3.34 -6.04 11.85
N LEU A 99 -4.15 -5.70 10.84
CA LEU A 99 -5.26 -4.75 10.96
C LEU A 99 -6.56 -5.38 11.54
N ALA A 100 -6.60 -6.68 11.83
CA ALA A 100 -7.81 -7.35 12.31
C ALA A 100 -8.30 -6.83 13.68
N GLY A 101 -7.38 -6.38 14.54
CA GLY A 101 -7.68 -5.78 15.85
C GLY A 101 -7.97 -4.27 15.82
N GLU A 102 -8.01 -3.69 14.63
CA GLU A 102 -8.09 -2.25 14.42
C GLU A 102 -9.41 -1.84 13.74
N LYS A 103 -9.85 -0.60 13.97
CA LYS A 103 -10.99 -0.01 13.22
C LYS A 103 -10.52 0.39 11.81
N ALA A 104 -10.29 -0.61 10.95
CA ALA A 104 -9.68 -0.43 9.63
C ALA A 104 -10.57 -0.96 8.48
N GLN A 105 -10.52 -0.32 7.31
CA GLN A 105 -11.15 -0.78 6.06
C GLN A 105 -10.33 -1.91 5.40
N ARG A 106 -10.29 -3.07 6.06
CA ARG A 106 -9.47 -4.24 5.65
C ARG A 106 -9.78 -4.78 4.25
N ALA A 107 -10.96 -4.49 3.70
CA ALA A 107 -11.34 -4.87 2.34
C ALA A 107 -10.43 -4.25 1.25
N LEU A 108 -9.79 -3.12 1.55
CA LEU A 108 -8.88 -2.43 0.65
C LEU A 108 -7.44 -2.99 0.69
N VAL A 109 -7.15 -3.90 1.65
CA VAL A 109 -5.83 -4.51 1.83
C VAL A 109 -5.84 -5.93 1.29
N ARG A 110 -4.81 -6.25 0.50
CA ARG A 110 -4.66 -7.58 -0.10
C ARG A 110 -4.13 -8.55 0.96
N ALA A 111 -4.80 -9.69 1.12
CA ALA A 111 -4.44 -10.69 2.14
C ALA A 111 -3.08 -11.36 1.88
N ARG A 112 -2.84 -11.80 0.64
CA ARG A 112 -1.66 -12.61 0.27
C ARG A 112 -0.67 -11.89 -0.65
N ARG A 113 -0.76 -10.56 -0.73
CA ARG A 113 0.07 -9.74 -1.62
C ARG A 113 0.37 -8.41 -0.98
N ARG A 114 1.47 -7.80 -1.41
CA ARG A 114 1.79 -6.41 -1.07
C ARG A 114 0.69 -5.48 -1.54
N THR A 115 0.36 -4.52 -0.70
CA THR A 115 -0.67 -3.52 -1.00
C THR A 115 -0.02 -2.15 -1.18
N PRO A 116 -0.13 -1.51 -2.36
CA PRO A 116 0.35 -0.14 -2.52
C PRO A 116 -0.52 0.81 -1.70
N LEU A 117 0.10 1.59 -0.83
CA LEU A 117 -0.55 2.52 0.09
C LEU A 117 0.10 3.91 0.00
N SER A 118 -0.51 4.86 0.68
CA SER A 118 0.09 6.16 1.00
C SER A 118 -0.05 6.37 2.50
N LEU A 119 1.08 6.62 3.17
CA LEU A 119 1.15 7.00 4.57
C LEU A 119 1.10 8.52 4.66
N ALA A 120 0.08 9.09 5.29
CA ALA A 120 0.01 10.50 5.58
C ALA A 120 0.31 10.73 7.07
N VAL A 121 1.24 11.66 7.35
CA VAL A 121 1.72 12.01 8.69
C VAL A 121 1.27 13.42 8.99
N GLY A 122 0.29 13.56 9.89
CA GLY A 122 -0.31 14.85 10.25
C GLY A 122 -0.05 15.23 11.71
N SER A 123 -0.62 16.35 12.15
CA SER A 123 -0.49 16.82 13.52
C SER A 123 -1.20 15.93 14.55
N GLU A 124 -2.25 15.21 14.13
CA GLU A 124 -3.06 14.37 15.03
C GLU A 124 -2.63 12.90 15.04
N GLY A 125 -1.87 12.44 14.05
CA GLY A 125 -1.51 11.04 13.92
C GLY A 125 -1.04 10.64 12.53
N VAL A 126 -1.14 9.34 12.26
CA VAL A 126 -0.82 8.76 10.95
C VAL A 126 -2.03 8.09 10.33
N GLU A 127 -2.10 8.16 9.00
CA GLU A 127 -3.17 7.58 8.21
C GLU A 127 -2.61 6.74 7.05
N LEU A 128 -3.24 5.59 6.79
CA LEU A 128 -2.97 4.75 5.63
C LEU A 128 -4.10 4.89 4.63
N TRP A 129 -3.75 5.18 3.38
CA TRP A 129 -4.67 5.37 2.27
C TRP A 129 -4.40 4.36 1.16
N ALA A 130 -5.46 3.78 0.60
CA ALA A 130 -5.41 2.86 -0.54
C ALA A 130 -6.21 3.39 -1.73
N GLY A 131 -6.17 2.66 -2.85
CA GLY A 131 -6.95 2.98 -4.04
C GLY A 131 -6.13 3.61 -5.17
N GLY A 132 -6.83 4.26 -6.10
CA GLY A 132 -6.26 4.89 -7.28
C GLY A 132 -6.58 6.39 -7.30
N ARG A 133 -7.38 6.83 -8.28
CA ARG A 133 -7.78 8.24 -8.43
C ARG A 133 -8.62 8.77 -7.27
N VAL A 134 -9.48 7.93 -6.70
CA VAL A 134 -10.26 8.23 -5.50
C VAL A 134 -9.62 7.43 -4.37
N PRO A 135 -8.75 8.06 -3.55
CA PRO A 135 -8.13 7.37 -2.43
C PRO A 135 -9.16 7.16 -1.32
N SER A 136 -9.04 6.05 -0.59
CA SER A 136 -9.89 5.71 0.55
C SER A 136 -9.04 5.43 1.78
N LEU A 137 -9.49 5.95 2.92
CA LEU A 137 -8.82 5.79 4.20
C LEU A 137 -8.93 4.33 4.66
N VAL A 138 -7.80 3.65 4.77
CA VAL A 138 -7.71 2.27 5.25
C VAL A 138 -7.67 2.23 6.76
N TYR A 139 -6.82 3.06 7.35
CA TYR A 139 -6.55 3.04 8.77
C TYR A 139 -6.09 4.43 9.23
N SER A 140 -6.49 4.83 10.42
CA SER A 140 -6.05 6.07 11.06
C SER A 140 -5.78 5.77 12.51
N VAL A 141 -4.64 6.25 13.01
CA VAL A 141 -4.25 6.12 14.41
C VAL A 141 -3.72 7.45 14.90
N ARG A 142 -4.22 7.87 16.06
CA ARG A 142 -3.77 9.10 16.72
C ARG A 142 -2.41 8.89 17.36
N TRP A 143 -1.66 9.97 17.56
CA TRP A 143 -0.35 9.89 18.21
C TRP A 143 -0.39 9.23 19.59
N SER A 144 -1.44 9.48 20.37
CA SER A 144 -1.65 8.83 21.67
C SER A 144 -1.81 7.30 21.62
N ALA A 145 -2.15 6.75 20.46
CA ALA A 145 -2.33 5.31 20.25
C ALA A 145 -1.16 4.67 19.50
N VAL A 146 -0.11 5.44 19.19
CA VAL A 146 1.15 4.94 18.63
C VAL A 146 2.16 4.74 19.76
N GLU A 147 2.61 3.50 19.91
CA GLU A 147 3.58 3.11 20.94
C GLU A 147 5.01 3.35 20.49
N ALA A 148 5.34 2.99 19.25
CA ALA A 148 6.67 3.14 18.69
C ALA A 148 6.69 3.02 17.16
N PHE A 149 7.76 3.55 16.57
CA PHE A 149 8.18 3.26 15.21
C PHE A 149 9.53 2.54 15.25
N GLU A 150 9.63 1.43 14.53
CA GLU A 150 10.88 0.67 14.42
C GLU A 150 11.33 0.56 12.96
N ALA A 151 12.64 0.64 12.74
CA ALA A 151 13.25 0.23 11.48
C ALA A 151 13.57 -1.26 11.56
N ALA A 152 12.96 -2.06 10.70
CA ALA A 152 13.27 -3.49 10.58
C ALA A 152 14.05 -3.75 9.30
N ALA A 153 15.21 -4.40 9.41
CA ALA A 153 15.92 -4.95 8.26
C ALA A 153 15.51 -6.42 8.08
N GLY A 154 14.75 -6.72 7.03
CA GLY A 154 14.48 -8.10 6.63
C GLY A 154 15.46 -8.60 5.57
N ARG A 155 15.52 -9.92 5.37
CA ARG A 155 16.40 -10.57 4.35
C ARG A 155 16.26 -10.00 2.93
N SER A 156 15.16 -9.32 2.61
CA SER A 156 14.89 -8.82 1.26
C SER A 156 14.53 -7.33 1.19
N ALA A 157 14.38 -6.64 2.32
CA ALA A 157 14.22 -5.17 2.38
C ALA A 157 14.15 -4.61 3.79
N SER A 158 14.44 -3.31 3.87
CA SER A 158 14.13 -2.45 5.00
C SER A 158 12.65 -2.10 5.05
N ALA A 159 12.07 -2.14 6.24
CA ALA A 159 10.67 -1.85 6.53
C ALA A 159 10.56 -0.91 7.75
N LEU A 160 9.50 -0.11 7.74
CA LEU A 160 8.98 0.64 8.87
C LEU A 160 7.95 -0.23 9.58
N VAL A 161 8.10 -0.44 10.88
CA VAL A 161 7.11 -1.10 11.73
C VAL A 161 6.45 -0.04 12.58
N LEU A 162 5.14 0.13 12.43
CA LEU A 162 4.33 0.91 13.35
C LEU A 162 3.80 -0.03 14.44
N VAL A 163 4.13 0.25 15.69
CA VAL A 163 3.60 -0.45 16.86
C VAL A 163 2.50 0.41 17.47
N THR A 164 1.29 -0.15 17.54
CA THR A 164 0.13 0.51 18.19
C THR A 164 0.12 0.19 19.68
N ALA A 165 -0.52 1.02 20.49
CA ALA A 165 -0.70 0.80 21.93
C ALA A 165 -1.48 -0.51 22.28
N ARG A 166 -2.08 -1.16 21.27
CA ARG A 166 -2.71 -2.47 21.40
C ARG A 166 -1.75 -3.64 21.14
N GLY A 167 -0.46 -3.35 20.92
CA GLY A 167 0.56 -4.33 20.54
C GLY A 167 0.51 -4.76 19.08
N ASN A 168 -0.40 -4.21 18.25
CA ASN A 168 -0.43 -4.55 16.81
C ASN A 168 0.79 -3.94 16.10
N ARG A 169 1.46 -4.77 15.29
CA ARG A 169 2.64 -4.39 14.50
C ARG A 169 2.28 -4.31 13.02
N LEU A 170 2.20 -3.09 12.48
CA LEU A 170 1.92 -2.86 11.06
C LEU A 170 3.23 -2.67 10.29
N VAL A 171 3.56 -3.64 9.44
CA VAL A 171 4.79 -3.62 8.64
C VAL A 171 4.53 -2.94 7.29
N LEU A 172 5.24 -1.84 7.07
CA LEU A 172 5.16 -0.98 5.90
C LEU A 172 6.54 -0.90 5.25
N GLU A 173 6.62 -1.07 3.94
CA GLU A 173 7.88 -0.96 3.20
C GLU A 173 7.88 0.35 2.41
N PRO A 174 8.64 1.38 2.84
CA PRO A 174 8.65 2.66 2.13
C PRO A 174 9.19 2.51 0.71
N ALA A 175 8.59 3.21 -0.23
CA ALA A 175 9.09 3.31 -1.60
C ALA A 175 10.17 4.39 -1.69
N ARG A 176 11.16 4.22 -2.58
CA ARG A 176 12.22 5.22 -2.79
C ARG A 176 11.68 6.59 -3.22
N ARG A 177 10.56 6.60 -3.97
CA ARG A 177 9.87 7.80 -4.46
C ARG A 177 8.44 7.44 -4.84
N ALA A 178 7.61 8.46 -5.04
CA ALA A 178 6.23 8.26 -5.46
C ALA A 178 6.12 7.55 -6.84
N GLY A 179 5.32 6.49 -6.91
CA GLY A 179 5.19 5.58 -8.04
C GLY A 179 6.40 4.69 -8.26
N SER A 180 7.27 4.48 -7.26
CA SER A 180 8.43 3.61 -7.40
C SER A 180 8.09 2.16 -7.05
N LEU A 181 8.55 1.23 -7.88
CA LEU A 181 8.60 -0.19 -7.53
C LEU A 181 9.84 -0.53 -6.69
N VAL A 182 10.81 0.39 -6.65
CA VAL A 182 12.04 0.27 -5.87
C VAL A 182 11.77 0.76 -4.45
N ARG A 183 12.15 -0.07 -3.47
CA ARG A 183 12.02 0.20 -2.04
C ARG A 183 13.06 1.21 -1.58
N ALA A 184 12.76 1.91 -0.48
CA ALA A 184 13.71 2.78 0.18
C ALA A 184 14.89 1.97 0.72
N ARG A 185 16.07 2.60 0.77
CA ARG A 185 17.25 2.03 1.42
C ARG A 185 17.09 2.11 2.93
N GLU A 186 17.82 1.26 3.65
CA GLU A 186 17.77 1.20 5.11
C GLU A 186 17.99 2.55 5.79
N GLY A 187 19.01 3.32 5.38
CA GLY A 187 19.27 4.65 5.93
C GLY A 187 18.08 5.60 5.77
N ALA A 188 17.38 5.56 4.62
CA ALA A 188 16.19 6.37 4.39
C ALA A 188 14.98 5.90 5.23
N VAL A 189 14.90 4.61 5.54
CA VAL A 189 13.88 4.08 6.47
C VAL A 189 14.18 4.53 7.90
N ARG A 190 15.44 4.45 8.34
CA ARG A 190 15.87 4.96 9.66
C ARG A 190 15.61 6.46 9.81
N GLU A 191 15.92 7.24 8.78
CA GLU A 191 15.61 8.67 8.76
C GLU A 191 14.10 8.93 8.84
N LEU A 192 13.29 8.17 8.11
CA LEU A 192 11.83 8.26 8.18
C LEU A 192 11.31 7.93 9.60
N VAL A 193 11.83 6.87 10.24
CA VAL A 193 11.49 6.52 11.63
C VAL A 193 11.81 7.67 12.58
N ALA A 194 13.02 8.25 12.49
CA ALA A 194 13.41 9.37 13.33
C ALA A 194 12.46 10.57 13.15
N ARG A 195 12.08 10.91 11.91
CA ARG A 195 11.10 11.98 11.64
C ARG A 195 9.73 11.67 12.22
N LEU A 196 9.26 10.42 12.14
CA LEU A 196 7.98 9.99 12.69
C LEU A 196 7.95 10.08 14.21
N GLU A 197 9.04 9.73 14.90
CA GLU A 197 9.14 9.86 16.36
C GLU A 197 9.15 11.33 16.79
N VAL A 198 9.84 12.21 16.06
CA VAL A 198 9.76 13.67 16.32
C VAL A 198 8.35 14.20 16.13
N ALA A 199 7.67 13.81 15.04
CA ALA A 199 6.29 14.20 14.78
C ALA A 199 5.32 13.69 15.86
N ARG A 200 5.51 12.45 16.32
CA ARG A 200 4.74 11.85 17.42
C ARG A 200 4.93 12.63 18.72
N ALA A 201 6.18 12.91 19.11
CA ALA A 201 6.48 13.66 20.32
C ALA A 201 5.78 15.03 20.32
N ALA A 202 5.91 15.78 19.22
CA ALA A 202 5.24 17.07 19.05
C ALA A 202 3.69 16.96 19.07
N GLY A 203 3.15 15.91 18.46
CA GLY A 203 1.73 15.62 18.43
C GLY A 203 1.15 15.33 19.81
N VAL A 204 1.81 14.49 20.60
CA VAL A 204 1.40 14.15 21.98
C VAL A 204 1.40 15.40 22.87
N THR A 205 2.45 16.22 22.82
CA THR A 205 2.49 17.48 23.58
C THR A 205 1.32 18.41 23.23
N SER A 206 0.99 18.50 21.94
CA SER A 206 -0.11 19.33 21.45
C SER A 206 -1.50 18.82 21.88
N GLU A 207 -1.68 17.50 22.01
CA GLU A 207 -2.91 16.89 22.51
C GLU A 207 -3.08 17.11 24.02
N THR A 208 -2.00 16.98 24.80
CA THR A 208 -2.01 17.26 26.25
C THR A 208 -2.37 18.71 26.52
N ALA A 209 -1.72 19.67 25.84
CA ALA A 209 -2.01 21.09 26.01
C ALA A 209 -3.48 21.46 25.68
N ARG A 210 -4.03 20.85 24.62
CA ARG A 210 -5.46 21.04 24.26
C ARG A 210 -6.41 20.46 25.31
N SER A 211 -6.05 19.31 25.87
CA SER A 211 -6.84 18.64 26.91
C SER A 211 -6.89 19.47 28.20
N GLU A 212 -5.75 20.02 28.62
CA GLU A 212 -5.66 20.91 29.78
C GLU A 212 -6.42 22.22 29.57
N ALA A 213 -6.30 22.85 28.40
CA ALA A 213 -7.05 24.05 28.06
C ALA A 213 -8.57 23.81 28.07
N GLY A 214 -9.01 22.65 27.58
CA GLY A 214 -10.42 22.24 27.61
C GLY A 214 -10.95 22.06 29.04
N LEU A 215 -10.17 21.45 29.93
CA LEU A 215 -10.53 21.28 31.34
C LEU A 215 -10.65 22.62 32.07
N ARG A 216 -9.72 23.56 31.81
CA ARG A 216 -9.78 24.91 32.40
C ARG A 216 -11.04 25.68 31.99
N ARG A 217 -11.51 25.51 30.74
CA ARG A 217 -12.76 26.14 30.27
C ARG A 217 -14.01 25.58 30.92
N ARG A 218 -14.04 24.30 31.30
CA ARG A 218 -15.22 23.67 31.93
C ARG A 218 -15.40 24.01 33.41
N ARG A 219 -14.37 24.54 34.06
CA ARG A 219 -14.40 24.94 35.49
C ARG A 219 -14.78 26.40 35.71
N ARG A 220 -14.95 27.16 34.63
CA ARG A 220 -15.47 28.53 34.66
C ARG A 220 -16.92 28.51 34.23
#